data_AF-A0AAV4ZS15-F1
#
_entry.id   AF-A0AAV4ZS15-F1
#
_cell.length_a   1.000
_cell.length_b   1.000
_cell.length_c   1.000
_cell.angle_alpha   90.00
_cell.angle_beta   90.00
_cell.angle_gamma   90.00
#
_symmetry.space_group_name_H-M   'P 1'
#
loop_
_entity.id
_entity.type
_entity.pdbx_description
1 polymer ?
#
loop_
_entity_poly.entity_id
_entity_poly.type
_entity_poly.pdbx_seq_one_letter_code
_entity_poly.pdbx_strand_id
1 'polypeptide(L)'
;MKIPNTLAIAAILGLGLAGTAHAQDMKDHGSMSSMKPDPKDDASTKDFKAADMAMMKDMAVAYTGNPDVDFRTHMIPHHKGAVAMARVALKHAKDPSTKAMAQKIIDDQEKEIGEMEAWLKQHAK
;
A
#
# COMPACT_ATOMS: atom_id res chain seq x y z
N MET A 1 -32.81 37.52 -13.21
CA MET A 1 -33.27 37.02 -14.53
C MET A 1 -33.44 35.51 -14.40
N LYS A 2 -34.69 35.05 -14.47
CA LYS A 2 -35.09 33.64 -14.29
C LYS A 2 -35.18 32.97 -15.66
N ILE A 3 -34.61 31.77 -15.80
CA ILE A 3 -35.00 30.82 -16.84
C ILE A 3 -35.02 29.43 -16.18
N PRO A 4 -36.21 28.86 -15.91
CA PRO A 4 -36.31 27.48 -15.43
C PRO A 4 -36.39 26.52 -16.63
N ASN A 5 -35.44 25.60 -16.74
CA ASN A 5 -35.59 24.45 -17.63
C ASN A 5 -36.27 23.31 -16.86
N THR A 6 -37.56 23.15 -17.16
CA THR A 6 -38.35 21.96 -16.87
C THR A 6 -37.74 20.75 -17.58
N LEU A 7 -37.22 19.79 -16.82
CA LEU A 7 -37.02 18.42 -17.25
C LEU A 7 -38.11 17.57 -16.60
N ALA A 8 -39.10 17.20 -17.41
CA ALA A 8 -39.98 16.09 -17.12
C ALA A 8 -39.20 14.79 -17.35
N ILE A 9 -39.08 13.94 -16.34
CA ILE A 9 -38.79 12.52 -16.54
C ILE A 9 -39.83 11.72 -15.76
N ALA A 10 -40.49 10.86 -16.52
CA ALA A 10 -41.64 10.06 -16.14
C ALA A 10 -41.33 9.04 -15.04
N ALA A 11 -42.35 8.77 -14.25
CA ALA A 11 -42.38 7.75 -13.21
C ALA A 11 -42.47 6.32 -13.82
N ILE A 12 -41.63 5.44 -13.25
CA ILE A 12 -41.89 4.05 -12.83
C ILE A 12 -42.59 3.11 -13.82
N LEU A 13 -41.85 2.09 -14.25
CA LEU A 13 -42.36 0.71 -14.27
C LEU A 13 -41.25 -0.24 -13.81
N GLY A 14 -41.41 -0.75 -12.59
CA GLY A 14 -40.67 -1.91 -12.13
C GLY A 14 -41.19 -3.15 -12.86
N LEU A 15 -40.25 -3.98 -13.32
CA LEU A 15 -40.51 -5.40 -13.52
C LEU A 15 -39.32 -6.14 -12.93
N GLY A 16 -39.55 -6.76 -11.77
CA GLY A 16 -38.58 -7.62 -11.14
C GLY A 16 -38.34 -8.85 -12.01
N LEU A 17 -37.07 -9.10 -12.32
CA LEU A 17 -36.60 -10.46 -12.57
C LEU A 17 -35.73 -10.86 -11.39
N ALA A 18 -36.24 -11.86 -10.67
CA ALA A 18 -35.57 -12.49 -9.56
C ALA A 18 -34.24 -13.12 -10.00
N GLY A 19 -33.22 -12.86 -9.19
CA GLY A 19 -32.24 -13.85 -8.75
C GLY A 19 -31.55 -14.70 -9.81
N THR A 20 -30.37 -14.24 -10.25
CA THR A 20 -29.16 -15.02 -9.97
C THR A 20 -28.13 -14.06 -9.38
N ALA A 21 -28.04 -14.05 -8.04
CA ALA A 21 -26.84 -13.56 -7.40
C ALA A 21 -25.72 -14.53 -7.81
N HIS A 22 -24.92 -14.16 -8.82
CA HIS A 22 -23.59 -14.71 -8.95
C HIS A 22 -22.81 -14.23 -7.73
N ALA A 23 -22.88 -15.02 -6.64
CA ALA A 23 -21.79 -15.09 -5.70
C ALA A 23 -20.58 -15.57 -6.50
N GLN A 24 -19.80 -14.62 -7.04
CA GLN A 24 -18.45 -14.91 -7.47
C GLN A 24 -17.70 -15.25 -6.19
N ASP A 25 -17.54 -16.55 -6.01
CA ASP A 25 -16.58 -17.21 -5.14
C ASP A 25 -15.30 -16.36 -5.08
N MET A 26 -15.12 -15.60 -4.00
CA MET A 26 -13.91 -14.84 -3.76
C MET A 26 -12.80 -15.85 -3.50
N LYS A 27 -12.15 -16.31 -4.57
CA LYS A 27 -10.85 -16.98 -4.49
C LYS A 27 -9.79 -15.94 -4.09
N ASP A 28 -9.88 -15.47 -2.86
CA ASP A 28 -9.01 -14.48 -2.23
C ASP A 28 -7.65 -15.07 -1.81
N HIS A 29 -7.10 -15.93 -2.66
CA HIS A 29 -5.81 -16.60 -2.45
C HIS A 29 -4.84 -16.41 -3.63
N GLY A 30 -5.26 -15.74 -4.71
CA GLY A 30 -4.41 -15.47 -5.86
C GLY A 30 -3.38 -14.36 -5.63
N SER A 31 -3.74 -13.30 -4.88
CA SER A 31 -2.92 -12.10 -4.72
C SER A 31 -1.71 -12.33 -3.81
N MET A 32 -1.88 -12.97 -2.65
CA MET A 32 -0.75 -13.23 -1.72
C MET A 32 0.23 -14.29 -2.24
N SER A 33 -0.22 -15.18 -3.14
CA SER A 33 0.63 -16.25 -3.68
C SER A 33 1.70 -15.69 -4.63
N SER A 34 1.38 -14.64 -5.40
CA SER A 34 2.34 -14.01 -6.32
C SER A 34 3.41 -13.16 -5.61
N MET A 35 3.15 -12.72 -4.37
CA MET A 35 4.12 -11.98 -3.55
C MET A 35 5.14 -12.86 -2.82
N LYS A 36 4.91 -14.18 -2.69
CA LYS A 36 5.89 -15.07 -2.07
C LYS A 36 7.08 -15.35 -3.02
N PRO A 37 8.33 -15.36 -2.53
CA PRO A 37 9.48 -15.79 -3.32
C PRO A 37 9.29 -17.24 -3.81
N ASP A 38 9.38 -17.44 -5.13
CA ASP A 38 9.34 -18.76 -5.76
C ASP A 38 10.78 -19.27 -6.01
N PRO A 39 11.07 -20.57 -5.86
CA PRO A 39 12.39 -21.14 -6.18
C PRO A 39 12.90 -20.80 -7.59
N LYS A 40 12.01 -20.58 -8.56
CA LYS A 40 12.32 -20.24 -9.96
C LYS A 40 12.57 -18.74 -10.19
N ASP A 41 12.27 -17.88 -9.22
CA ASP A 41 12.51 -16.45 -9.35
C ASP A 41 14.01 -16.15 -9.43
N ASP A 42 14.36 -15.10 -10.19
CA ASP A 42 15.69 -14.51 -10.17
C ASP A 42 16.05 -14.00 -8.76
N ALA A 43 17.35 -13.91 -8.45
CA ALA A 43 17.82 -13.50 -7.14
C ALA A 43 17.28 -12.13 -6.71
N SER A 44 17.23 -11.16 -7.62
CA SER A 44 16.65 -9.83 -7.35
C SER A 44 15.16 -9.90 -7.03
N THR A 45 14.41 -10.72 -7.78
CA THR A 45 12.98 -10.89 -7.59
C THR A 45 12.66 -11.54 -6.25
N LYS A 46 13.45 -12.55 -5.83
CA LYS A 46 13.34 -13.15 -4.49
C LYS A 46 13.57 -12.13 -3.38
N ASP A 47 14.61 -11.30 -3.51
CA ASP A 47 14.94 -10.29 -2.52
C ASP A 47 13.86 -9.18 -2.44
N PHE A 48 13.31 -8.72 -3.58
CA PHE A 48 12.19 -7.77 -3.59
C PHE A 48 10.94 -8.35 -2.95
N LYS A 49 10.53 -9.56 -3.35
CA LYS A 49 9.39 -10.26 -2.76
C LYS A 49 9.56 -10.49 -1.26
N ALA A 50 10.77 -10.79 -0.79
CA ALA A 50 11.06 -10.91 0.63
C ALA A 50 10.88 -9.58 1.38
N ALA A 51 11.33 -8.46 0.80
CA ALA A 51 11.11 -7.12 1.35
C ALA A 51 9.62 -6.75 1.41
N ASP A 52 8.87 -7.01 0.33
CA ASP A 52 7.43 -6.77 0.26
C ASP A 52 6.67 -7.57 1.33
N MET A 53 7.00 -8.86 1.47
CA MET A 53 6.39 -9.74 2.47
C MET A 53 6.71 -9.28 3.90
N ALA A 54 7.93 -8.81 4.16
CA ALA A 54 8.30 -8.26 5.46
C ALA A 54 7.51 -6.99 5.77
N MET A 55 7.40 -6.08 4.80
CA MET A 55 6.58 -4.86 4.93
C MET A 55 5.12 -5.19 5.22
N MET A 56 4.49 -6.10 4.45
CA MET A 56 3.10 -6.50 4.67
C MET A 56 2.86 -7.04 6.08
N LYS A 57 3.81 -7.83 6.60
CA LYS A 57 3.74 -8.36 7.97
C LYS A 57 3.87 -7.24 9.01
N ASP A 58 4.82 -6.31 8.82
CA ASP A 58 5.11 -5.24 9.79
C ASP A 58 4.06 -4.11 9.74
N MET A 59 3.31 -3.98 8.64
CA MET A 59 2.18 -3.06 8.49
C MET A 59 0.93 -3.50 9.25
N ALA A 60 0.91 -4.70 9.86
CA ALA A 60 -0.20 -5.18 10.68
C ALA A 60 -0.21 -4.49 12.07
N VAL A 61 -0.42 -3.18 12.07
CA VAL A 61 -0.49 -2.34 13.27
C VAL A 61 -1.94 -2.00 13.60
N ALA A 62 -2.26 -1.89 14.88
CA ALA A 62 -3.62 -1.56 15.32
C ALA A 62 -3.91 -0.06 15.13
N TYR A 63 -5.11 0.25 14.65
CA TYR A 63 -5.62 1.62 14.62
C TYR A 63 -6.08 2.06 16.01
N THR A 64 -5.76 3.31 16.36
CA THR A 64 -6.15 3.97 17.60
C THR A 64 -7.40 4.84 17.41
N GLY A 65 -7.71 5.23 16.17
CA GLY A 65 -8.76 6.19 15.85
C GLY A 65 -8.29 7.65 15.91
N ASN A 66 -7.04 7.90 16.32
CA ASN A 66 -6.42 9.21 16.19
C ASN A 66 -5.65 9.27 14.86
N PRO A 67 -6.05 10.11 13.90
CA PRO A 67 -5.44 10.12 12.57
C PRO A 67 -3.95 10.48 12.58
N ASP A 68 -3.50 11.34 13.50
CA ASP A 68 -2.09 11.74 13.58
C ASP A 68 -1.21 10.58 14.08
N VAL A 69 -1.71 9.83 15.07
CA VAL A 69 -1.03 8.63 15.60
C VAL A 69 -1.07 7.52 14.57
N ASP A 70 -2.23 7.27 13.96
CA ASP A 70 -2.44 6.18 13.02
C ASP A 70 -1.58 6.38 11.77
N PHE A 71 -1.54 7.58 11.20
CA PHE A 71 -0.71 7.88 10.03
C PHE A 71 0.76 7.60 10.30
N ARG A 72 1.32 8.15 11.39
CA ARG A 72 2.75 8.02 11.71
C ARG A 72 3.12 6.58 12.06
N THR A 73 2.25 5.92 12.81
CA THR A 73 2.46 4.54 13.24
C THR A 73 2.47 3.58 12.03
N HIS A 74 1.60 3.79 11.04
CA HIS A 74 1.57 2.98 9.82
C HIS A 74 2.65 3.38 8.81
N MET A 75 3.05 4.65 8.75
CA MET A 75 4.08 5.10 7.82
C MET A 75 5.48 4.62 8.21
N ILE A 76 5.77 4.37 9.48
CA ILE A 76 7.05 3.80 9.91
C ILE A 76 7.34 2.44 9.24
N PRO A 77 6.50 1.39 9.38
CA PRO A 77 6.75 0.11 8.71
C PRO A 77 6.68 0.22 7.18
N HIS A 78 5.83 1.09 6.62
CA HIS A 78 5.81 1.35 5.18
C HIS A 78 7.16 1.88 4.69
N HIS A 79 7.73 2.86 5.41
CA HIS A 79 9.02 3.45 5.06
C HIS A 79 10.17 2.45 5.23
N LYS A 80 10.12 1.62 6.29
CA LYS A 80 11.08 0.51 6.48
C LYS A 80 11.05 -0.47 5.30
N GLY A 81 9.87 -0.76 4.75
CA GLY A 81 9.71 -1.57 3.53
C GLY A 81 10.36 -0.93 2.32
N ALA A 82 10.11 0.36 2.06
CA ALA A 82 10.71 1.09 0.96
C ALA A 82 12.25 1.17 1.07
N VAL A 83 12.79 1.39 2.27
CA VAL A 83 14.24 1.34 2.55
C VAL A 83 14.81 -0.05 2.24
N ALA A 84 14.11 -1.13 2.62
CA ALA A 84 14.55 -2.48 2.31
C ALA A 84 14.59 -2.73 0.80
N MET A 85 13.55 -2.35 0.04
CA MET A 85 13.53 -2.46 -1.41
C MET A 85 14.61 -1.61 -2.08
N ALA A 86 14.87 -0.40 -1.59
CA ALA A 86 15.95 0.45 -2.09
C ALA A 86 17.33 -0.21 -1.88
N ARG A 87 17.55 -0.88 -0.74
CA ARG A 87 18.77 -1.67 -0.51
C ARG A 87 18.89 -2.87 -1.48
N VAL A 88 17.78 -3.51 -1.84
CA VAL A 88 17.75 -4.54 -2.90
C VAL A 88 18.13 -3.93 -4.25
N ALA A 89 17.62 -2.75 -4.60
CA ALA A 89 18.00 -2.05 -5.82
C ALA A 89 19.50 -1.69 -5.85
N LEU A 90 20.08 -1.18 -4.75
CA LEU A 90 21.52 -0.91 -4.68
C LEU A 90 22.37 -2.16 -4.91
N LYS A 91 21.90 -3.32 -4.42
CA LYS A 91 22.56 -4.62 -4.58
C LYS A 91 22.50 -5.16 -6.01
N HIS A 92 21.35 -5.05 -6.69
CA HIS A 92 21.09 -5.77 -7.95
C HIS A 92 21.02 -4.89 -9.21
N ALA A 93 20.68 -3.60 -9.08
CA ALA A 93 20.52 -2.73 -10.23
C ALA A 93 21.85 -2.49 -10.94
N LYS A 94 21.78 -2.32 -12.27
CA LYS A 94 22.94 -1.99 -13.12
C LYS A 94 22.94 -0.53 -13.54
N ASP A 95 21.76 0.05 -13.69
CA ASP A 95 21.57 1.43 -14.11
C ASP A 95 21.96 2.42 -12.97
N PRO A 96 22.87 3.36 -13.23
CA PRO A 96 23.30 4.34 -12.22
C PRO A 96 22.17 5.24 -11.71
N SER A 97 21.20 5.60 -12.57
CA SER A 97 20.09 6.47 -12.15
C SER A 97 19.17 5.76 -11.15
N THR A 98 18.96 4.45 -11.33
CA THR A 98 18.21 3.60 -10.40
C THR A 98 18.92 3.50 -9.04
N LYS A 99 20.26 3.38 -9.03
CA LYS A 99 21.02 3.37 -7.77
C LYS A 99 20.96 4.72 -7.06
N ALA A 100 21.07 5.83 -7.80
CA ALA A 100 20.97 7.17 -7.23
C ALA A 100 19.57 7.40 -6.62
N MET A 101 18.50 6.97 -7.30
CA MET A 101 17.15 7.01 -6.77
C MET A 101 17.02 6.17 -5.50
N ALA A 102 17.56 4.95 -5.49
CA ALA A 102 17.51 4.07 -4.32
C ALA A 102 18.25 4.69 -3.12
N GLN A 103 19.43 5.28 -3.32
CA GLN A 103 20.15 5.95 -2.23
C GLN A 103 19.33 7.12 -1.68
N LYS A 104 18.72 7.94 -2.55
CA LYS A 104 17.85 9.04 -2.12
C LYS A 104 16.66 8.55 -1.29
N ILE A 105 16.03 7.45 -1.69
CA ILE A 105 14.93 6.83 -0.92
C ILE A 105 15.41 6.42 0.47
N ILE A 106 16.61 5.83 0.59
CA ILE A 106 17.16 5.45 1.90
C ILE A 106 17.35 6.69 2.78
N ASP A 107 18.03 7.71 2.25
CA ASP A 107 18.38 8.91 3.02
C ASP A 107 17.13 9.66 3.50
N ASP A 108 16.14 9.84 2.62
CA ASP A 108 14.92 10.56 2.95
C ASP A 108 14.05 9.77 3.94
N GLN A 109 13.82 8.48 3.68
CA GLN A 109 12.87 7.71 4.47
C GLN A 109 13.43 7.29 5.83
N GLU A 110 14.75 7.10 5.98
CA GLU A 110 15.36 6.91 7.30
C GLU A 110 15.23 8.18 8.16
N LYS A 111 15.34 9.36 7.56
CA LYS A 111 15.08 10.64 8.25
C LYS A 111 13.62 10.77 8.69
N GLU A 112 12.67 10.49 7.79
CA GLU A 112 11.23 10.56 8.09
C GLU A 112 10.81 9.56 9.17
N ILE A 113 11.39 8.34 9.19
CA ILE A 113 11.20 7.38 10.28
C ILE A 113 11.59 8.00 11.62
N GLY A 114 12.78 8.60 11.71
CA GLY A 114 13.27 9.24 12.94
C GLY A 114 12.36 10.37 13.41
N GLU A 115 11.84 11.19 12.50
CA GLU A 115 10.89 12.26 12.79
C GLU A 115 9.56 11.73 13.32
N MET A 116 9.02 10.66 12.72
CA MET A 116 7.78 10.02 13.17
C MET A 116 7.94 9.36 14.53
N GLU A 117 9.02 8.61 14.76
CA GLU A 117 9.32 7.96 16.04
C GLU A 117 9.50 9.00 17.16
N ALA A 118 10.22 10.09 16.90
CA ALA A 118 10.39 11.18 17.85
C ALA A 118 9.05 11.86 18.20
N TRP A 119 8.20 12.10 17.19
CA TRP A 119 6.89 12.70 17.42
C TRP A 119 5.98 11.79 18.24
N LEU A 120 5.90 10.50 17.90
CA LEU A 120 5.07 9.52 18.62
C LEU A 120 5.48 9.42 20.10
N LYS A 121 6.79 9.40 20.39
CA LYS A 121 7.29 9.39 21.77
C LYS A 121 6.81 10.58 22.61
N GLN A 122 6.56 11.72 21.99
CA GLN A 122 6.12 12.94 22.67
C GLN A 122 4.59 13.06 22.78
N HIS A 123 3.84 12.49 21.84
CA HIS A 123 2.41 12.78 21.66
C HIS A 123 1.49 11.57 21.80
N ALA A 124 1.96 10.35 21.55
CA ALA A 124 1.15 9.13 21.70
C ALA A 124 1.17 8.71 23.18
N LYS A 125 0.18 9.18 23.94
CA LYS A 125 -0.14 8.71 25.29
C LYS A 125 -1.42 7.90 25.28
#